data_AF-A0A8T5QDQ0-F1
#
_entry.id   AF-A0A8T5QDQ0-F1
#
_cell.length_a   1.000
_cell.length_b   1.000
_cell.length_c   1.000
_cell.angle_alpha   90.00
_cell.angle_beta   90.00
_cell.angle_gamma   90.00
#
_symmetry.space_group_name_H-M   'P 1'
#
loop_
_entity.id
_entity.type
_entity.pdbx_description
1 polymer ?
#
loop_
_entity_poly.entity_id
_entity_poly.type
_entity_poly.pdbx_seq_one_letter_code
_entity_poly.pdbx_strand_id
1 'polypeptide(L)'
;MADESEKKLGITVKKEEDMAEWYQQVCLKSEVADYAPVKGCYILRPLGYALWEKIQEYFNKRMKYRGVQNAYFPLFIPESFFQREATHAEGFTPEVAWIANRDEEGSERLAIRPTSETIMYDSYSRWLRSWRDLPIRINQWANIVRWETQATKLFLRSREFLWQEGHCVYETE
;
A
#
# COMPACT_ATOMS: atom_id res chain seq x y z
N MET A 1 5.05 -12.95 47.61
CA MET A 1 4.33 -12.24 46.53
C MET A 1 5.32 -11.97 45.39
N ALA A 2 5.99 -13.02 44.91
CA ALA A 2 6.73 -12.94 43.67
C ALA A 2 5.68 -12.96 42.56
N ASP A 3 5.47 -11.79 41.99
CA ASP A 3 5.35 -11.63 40.56
C ASP A 3 4.06 -12.12 39.86
N GLU A 4 3.09 -11.21 39.77
CA GLU A 4 2.07 -11.23 38.70
C GLU A 4 2.52 -10.40 37.48
N SER A 5 3.67 -9.71 37.56
CA SER A 5 4.17 -8.76 36.55
C SER A 5 5.14 -9.34 35.52
N GLU A 6 5.96 -10.35 35.84
CA GLU A 6 6.82 -11.10 34.88
C GLU A 6 5.98 -12.07 34.05
N LYS A 7 4.72 -12.34 34.45
CA LYS A 7 3.90 -13.41 33.89
C LYS A 7 3.43 -13.26 32.44
N LYS A 8 3.74 -12.21 31.67
CA LYS A 8 3.38 -12.16 30.23
C LYS A 8 4.37 -11.48 29.27
N LEU A 9 5.67 -11.46 29.58
CA LEU A 9 6.69 -11.00 28.60
C LEU A 9 6.72 -11.90 27.35
N GLY A 10 6.60 -13.21 27.51
CA GLY A 10 6.61 -14.19 26.42
C GLY A 10 5.25 -14.41 25.75
N ILE A 11 5.23 -15.20 24.67
CA ILE A 11 3.99 -15.62 24.00
C ILE A 11 3.23 -16.62 24.89
N THR A 12 1.93 -16.43 25.08
CA THR A 12 1.13 -17.21 26.06
C THR A 12 0.26 -18.30 25.45
N VAL A 13 0.14 -18.34 24.12
CA VAL A 13 -0.65 -19.33 23.38
C VAL A 13 0.24 -20.07 22.40
N LYS A 14 -0.06 -21.34 22.10
CA LYS A 14 0.64 -22.07 21.04
C LYS A 14 0.02 -21.76 19.68
N LYS A 15 0.84 -21.82 18.63
CA LYS A 15 0.41 -21.56 17.26
C LYS A 15 -0.66 -22.54 16.78
N GLU A 16 -0.55 -23.80 17.19
CA GLU A 16 -1.45 -24.89 16.79
C GLU A 16 -2.80 -24.83 17.50
N GLU A 17 -2.85 -24.17 18.67
CA GLU A 17 -4.05 -24.04 19.51
C GLU A 17 -4.86 -22.80 19.10
N ASP A 18 -4.21 -21.64 18.94
CA ASP A 18 -4.84 -20.41 18.46
C ASP A 18 -3.87 -19.60 17.59
N MET A 19 -3.97 -19.77 16.28
CA MET A 19 -3.11 -19.08 15.32
C MET A 19 -3.33 -17.56 15.30
N ALA A 20 -4.55 -17.10 15.54
CA ALA A 20 -4.89 -15.68 15.45
C ALA A 20 -4.27 -14.91 16.61
N GLU A 21 -4.49 -15.37 17.84
CA GLU A 21 -3.92 -14.78 19.05
C GLU A 21 -2.40 -14.94 19.07
N TRP A 22 -1.88 -16.12 18.69
CA TRP A 22 -0.43 -16.34 18.61
C TRP A 22 0.25 -15.32 17.70
N TYR A 23 -0.31 -15.11 16.50
CA TYR A 23 0.24 -14.17 15.52
C TYR A 23 0.22 -12.73 16.04
N GLN A 24 -0.90 -12.32 16.64
CA GLN A 24 -1.02 -11.00 17.24
C GLN A 24 0.02 -10.78 18.34
N GLN A 25 0.18 -11.75 19.25
CA GLN A 25 1.18 -11.66 20.31
C GLN A 25 2.60 -11.59 19.75
N VAL A 26 2.93 -12.39 18.72
CA VAL A 26 4.24 -12.34 18.08
C VAL A 26 4.51 -10.95 17.50
N CYS A 27 3.58 -10.39 16.74
CA CYS A 27 3.79 -9.07 16.13
C CYS A 27 3.95 -7.94 17.16
N LEU A 28 3.12 -7.94 18.21
CA LEU A 28 3.14 -6.87 19.22
C LEU A 28 4.31 -7.01 20.20
N LYS A 29 4.54 -8.22 20.73
CA LYS A 29 5.57 -8.46 21.76
C LYS A 29 6.99 -8.48 21.21
N SER A 30 7.17 -8.75 19.91
CA SER A 30 8.47 -8.58 19.25
C SER A 30 8.73 -7.14 18.79
N GLU A 31 7.79 -6.23 19.02
CA GLU A 31 7.94 -4.82 18.67
C GLU A 31 8.13 -4.58 17.16
N VAL A 32 7.63 -5.46 16.30
CA VAL A 32 7.65 -5.25 14.84
C VAL A 32 6.50 -4.34 14.38
N ALA A 33 5.36 -4.35 15.09
CA ALA A 33 4.22 -3.50 14.81
C ALA A 33 3.47 -3.14 16.09
N ASP A 34 2.66 -2.09 16.00
CA ASP A 34 1.70 -1.70 17.03
C ASP A 34 0.36 -1.30 16.40
N TYR A 35 -0.72 -1.25 17.17
CA TYR A 35 -1.99 -0.76 16.67
C TYR A 35 -2.00 0.76 16.54
N ALA A 36 -2.53 1.25 15.42
CA ALA A 36 -2.83 2.66 15.24
C ALA A 36 -4.19 3.00 15.89
N PRO A 37 -4.45 4.27 16.24
CA PRO A 37 -5.76 4.70 16.74
C PRO A 37 -6.88 4.54 15.70
N VAL A 38 -6.53 4.43 14.42
CA VAL A 38 -7.49 4.17 13.33
C VAL A 38 -7.65 2.67 13.13
N LYS A 39 -8.87 2.16 13.29
CA LYS A 39 -9.20 0.74 13.06
C LYS A 39 -8.77 0.33 11.65
N GLY A 40 -8.01 -0.77 11.58
CA GLY A 40 -7.50 -1.33 10.34
C GLY A 40 -6.16 -0.75 9.89
N CYS A 41 -5.62 0.23 10.60
CA CYS A 41 -4.26 0.72 10.43
C CYS A 41 -3.36 0.20 11.55
N TYR A 42 -2.06 0.21 11.31
CA TYR A 42 -1.05 -0.21 12.27
C TYR A 42 0.20 0.63 12.10
N ILE A 43 1.01 0.70 13.15
CA ILE A 43 2.29 1.39 13.18
C ILE A 43 3.36 0.35 12.87
N LEU A 44 4.18 0.60 11.85
CA LEU A 44 5.44 -0.12 11.65
C LEU A 44 6.47 0.43 12.63
N ARG A 45 6.79 -0.35 13.67
CA ARG A 45 7.84 0.00 14.63
C ARG A 45 9.22 -0.16 13.98
N PRO A 46 10.31 0.39 14.58
CA PRO A 46 11.64 0.37 13.95
C PRO A 46 12.10 -1.01 13.46
N LEU A 47 11.83 -2.08 14.22
CA LEU A 47 12.20 -3.44 13.79
C LEU A 47 11.40 -3.88 12.55
N GLY A 48 10.10 -3.63 12.52
CA GLY A 48 9.26 -3.94 11.35
C GLY A 48 9.62 -3.10 10.12
N TYR A 49 9.92 -1.82 10.32
CA TYR A 49 10.34 -0.94 9.23
C TYR A 49 11.73 -1.32 8.70
N ALA A 50 12.67 -1.73 9.56
CA ALA A 50 13.98 -2.22 9.12
C ALA A 50 13.88 -3.46 8.21
N LEU A 51 12.92 -4.36 8.48
CA LEU A 51 12.63 -5.49 7.58
C LEU A 51 12.12 -4.99 6.22
N TRP A 52 11.24 -3.99 6.22
CA TRP A 52 10.75 -3.35 5.00
C TRP A 52 11.88 -2.69 4.20
N GLU A 53 12.77 -1.96 4.85
CA GLU A 53 13.95 -1.34 4.21
C GLU A 53 14.83 -2.39 3.53
N LYS A 54 15.02 -3.57 4.14
CA LYS A 54 15.80 -4.66 3.54
C LYS A 54 15.13 -5.25 2.30
N ILE A 55 13.79 -5.40 2.33
CA ILE A 55 13.02 -5.81 1.16
C ILE A 55 13.17 -4.76 0.05
N GLN A 56 13.01 -3.49 0.40
CA GLN A 56 13.12 -2.37 -0.53
C GLN A 56 14.51 -2.27 -1.18
N GLU A 57 15.59 -2.38 -0.38
CA GLU A 57 16.97 -2.38 -0.84
C GLU A 57 17.22 -3.50 -1.86
N TYR A 58 16.84 -4.73 -1.50
CA TYR A 58 17.01 -5.90 -2.35
C TYR A 58 16.23 -5.77 -3.67
N PHE A 59 14.95 -5.40 -3.59
CA PHE A 59 14.08 -5.31 -4.76
C PHE A 59 14.50 -4.15 -5.68
N ASN A 60 14.85 -2.99 -5.13
CA ASN A 60 15.37 -1.87 -5.91
C ASN A 60 16.61 -2.25 -6.71
N LYS A 61 17.57 -2.96 -6.10
CA LYS A 61 18.77 -3.42 -6.81
C LYS A 61 18.42 -4.31 -8.00
N ARG A 62 17.48 -5.25 -7.81
CA ARG A 62 17.02 -6.17 -8.86
C ARG A 62 16.29 -5.44 -9.99
N MET A 63 15.43 -4.47 -9.66
CA MET A 63 14.66 -3.71 -10.65
C MET A 63 15.53 -2.73 -11.43
N LYS A 64 16.46 -2.04 -10.77
CA LYS A 64 17.45 -1.18 -11.45
C LYS A 64 18.32 -1.95 -12.43
N TYR A 65 18.74 -3.17 -12.09
CA TYR A 65 19.47 -4.05 -13.02
C TYR A 65 18.66 -4.36 -14.29
N ARG A 66 17.33 -4.38 -14.20
CA ARG A 66 16.41 -4.58 -15.34
C ARG A 66 16.03 -3.28 -16.06
N GLY A 67 16.68 -2.15 -15.74
CA GLY A 67 16.40 -0.85 -16.35
C GLY A 67 15.11 -0.19 -15.86
N VAL A 68 14.51 -0.66 -14.76
CA VAL A 68 13.34 -0.02 -14.15
C VAL A 68 13.81 1.21 -13.35
N GLN A 69 13.11 2.31 -13.53
CA GLN A 69 13.39 3.58 -12.85
C GLN A 69 12.35 3.86 -11.78
N ASN A 70 12.79 4.35 -10.62
CA ASN A 70 11.84 4.78 -9.59
C ASN A 70 11.30 6.16 -9.93
N ALA A 71 9.99 6.34 -9.78
CA ALA A 71 9.32 7.63 -9.81
C ALA A 71 8.36 7.72 -8.62
N TYR A 72 7.69 8.86 -8.49
CA TYR A 72 6.65 9.06 -7.50
C TYR A 72 5.48 9.79 -8.15
N PHE A 73 4.30 9.17 -8.10
CA PHE A 73 3.05 9.79 -8.50
C PHE A 73 2.29 10.27 -7.26
N PRO A 74 1.55 11.38 -7.36
CA PRO A 74 0.77 11.92 -6.25
C PRO A 74 -0.18 10.91 -5.60
N LEU A 75 -0.40 11.09 -4.30
CA LEU A 75 -1.34 10.30 -3.50
C LEU A 75 -2.80 10.55 -3.89
N PHE A 76 -3.11 11.75 -4.36
CA PHE A 76 -4.47 12.19 -4.63
C PHE A 76 -4.84 12.02 -6.10
N ILE A 77 -5.99 11.42 -6.36
CA ILE A 77 -6.51 11.15 -7.70
C ILE A 77 -7.87 11.84 -7.90
N PRO A 78 -8.07 12.63 -8.97
CA PRO A 78 -9.36 13.25 -9.29
C PRO A 78 -10.46 12.22 -9.56
N GLU A 79 -11.70 12.52 -9.16
CA GLU A 79 -12.86 11.64 -9.37
C GLU A 79 -13.08 11.28 -10.85
N SER A 80 -12.84 12.24 -11.76
CA SER A 80 -12.96 12.07 -13.22
C SER A 80 -12.06 10.96 -13.77
N PHE A 81 -10.92 10.67 -13.12
CA PHE A 81 -10.03 9.59 -13.55
C PHE A 81 -10.66 8.22 -13.31
N PHE A 82 -11.42 8.06 -12.21
CA PHE A 82 -12.14 6.81 -11.94
C PHE A 82 -13.37 6.64 -12.84
N GLN A 83 -14.05 7.74 -13.19
CA GLN A 83 -15.19 7.69 -14.11
C GLN A 83 -14.78 7.23 -15.50
N ARG A 84 -13.60 7.67 -15.98
CA ARG A 84 -13.03 7.22 -17.25
C ARG A 84 -12.78 5.70 -17.23
N GLU A 85 -12.17 5.17 -16.18
CA GLU A 85 -11.92 3.72 -16.02
C GLU A 85 -13.18 2.89 -15.79
N ALA A 86 -14.19 3.43 -15.11
CA ALA A 86 -15.44 2.72 -14.83
C ALA A 86 -16.18 2.34 -16.13
N THR A 87 -15.97 3.07 -17.23
CA THR A 87 -16.49 2.69 -18.55
C THR A 87 -15.82 1.44 -19.15
N HIS A 88 -14.71 0.98 -18.57
CA HIS A 88 -13.93 -0.18 -19.03
C HIS A 88 -13.93 -1.34 -18.01
N ALA A 89 -14.29 -1.07 -16.76
CA ALA A 89 -14.32 -2.05 -15.67
C ALA A 89 -15.73 -2.16 -15.04
N GLU A 90 -16.61 -2.97 -15.65
CA GLU A 90 -17.88 -3.34 -15.02
C GLU A 90 -17.62 -4.05 -13.66
N GLY A 91 -18.12 -3.46 -12.58
CA GLY A 91 -18.10 -4.08 -11.24
C GLY A 91 -16.95 -3.66 -10.32
N PHE A 92 -16.07 -2.75 -10.73
CA PHE A 92 -15.06 -2.18 -9.82
C PHE A 92 -15.74 -1.18 -8.89
N THR A 93 -16.25 -1.65 -7.74
CA THR A 93 -16.63 -0.76 -6.63
C THR A 93 -15.37 -0.56 -5.81
N PRO A 94 -14.59 0.50 -6.05
CA PRO A 94 -13.27 0.55 -5.46
C PRO A 94 -13.45 0.90 -3.98
N GLU A 95 -12.69 0.22 -3.12
CA GLU A 95 -12.58 0.55 -1.69
C GLU A 95 -11.82 1.88 -1.53
N VAL A 96 -12.37 2.96 -2.08
CA VAL A 96 -11.75 4.27 -2.18
C VAL A 96 -12.07 5.08 -0.93
N ALA A 97 -11.02 5.63 -0.32
CA ALA A 97 -11.16 6.68 0.67
C ALA A 97 -11.27 8.04 -0.04
N TRP A 98 -12.41 8.70 0.10
CA TRP A 98 -12.66 10.05 -0.44
C TRP A 98 -12.28 11.11 0.57
N ILE A 99 -11.72 12.22 0.09
CA ILE A 99 -11.47 13.40 0.93
C ILE A 99 -12.78 14.18 1.04
N ALA A 100 -13.29 14.33 2.27
CA ALA A 100 -14.45 15.16 2.54
C ALA A 100 -14.07 16.65 2.54
N ASN A 101 -14.94 17.50 1.99
CA ASN A 101 -14.94 18.96 2.10
C ASN A 101 -13.60 19.63 1.78
N ARG A 102 -13.41 20.05 0.53
CA ARG A 102 -12.52 21.18 0.26
C ARG A 102 -13.26 22.46 0.61
N ASP A 103 -12.57 23.40 1.22
CA ASP A 103 -13.10 24.75 1.49
C ASP A 103 -13.39 25.56 0.19
N GLU A 104 -13.14 24.97 -0.99
CA GLU A 104 -13.43 25.53 -2.30
C GLU A 104 -14.69 24.91 -2.90
N GLU A 105 -15.76 25.70 -2.89
CA GLU A 105 -17.03 25.42 -3.56
C GLU A 105 -16.81 25.18 -5.06
N GLY A 106 -17.31 24.07 -5.60
CA GLY A 106 -17.17 23.71 -7.02
C GLY A 106 -15.89 22.97 -7.40
N SER A 107 -14.98 22.70 -6.45
CA SER A 107 -13.79 21.88 -6.72
C SER A 107 -14.11 20.39 -6.89
N GLU A 108 -13.42 19.73 -7.82
CA GLU A 108 -13.58 18.30 -8.07
C GLU A 108 -13.16 17.46 -6.86
N ARG A 109 -13.93 16.40 -6.54
CA ARG A 109 -13.62 15.47 -5.45
C ARG A 109 -12.29 14.75 -5.72
N LEU A 110 -11.49 14.56 -4.66
CA LEU A 110 -10.25 13.78 -4.72
C LEU A 110 -10.41 12.51 -3.88
N ALA A 111 -9.85 11.44 -4.41
CA ALA A 111 -9.64 10.17 -3.74
C ALA A 111 -8.19 10.04 -3.26
N ILE A 112 -7.99 9.30 -2.17
CA ILE A 112 -6.68 8.73 -1.83
C ILE A 112 -6.48 7.49 -2.70
N ARG A 113 -5.30 7.35 -3.33
CA ARG A 113 -5.04 6.25 -4.27
C ARG A 113 -5.26 4.87 -3.62
N PRO A 114 -6.11 4.01 -4.21
CA PRO A 114 -6.14 2.58 -3.90
C PRO A 114 -5.11 1.77 -4.73
N THR A 115 -4.65 2.40 -5.82
CA THR A 115 -3.66 1.96 -6.81
C THR A 115 -3.38 3.12 -7.77
N SER A 116 -2.30 3.10 -8.57
CA SER A 116 -1.87 4.27 -9.35
C SER A 116 -2.05 4.17 -10.86
N GLU A 117 -2.69 3.13 -11.39
CA GLU A 117 -2.92 2.93 -12.83
C GLU A 117 -3.49 4.19 -13.48
N THR A 118 -4.56 4.76 -12.91
CA THR A 118 -5.28 5.89 -13.53
C THR A 118 -4.39 7.13 -13.68
N ILE A 119 -3.60 7.46 -12.66
CA ILE A 119 -2.70 8.63 -12.68
C ILE A 119 -1.42 8.37 -13.48
N MET A 120 -0.91 7.14 -13.43
CA MET A 120 0.29 6.74 -14.16
C MET A 120 0.01 6.67 -15.66
N TYR A 121 -1.10 6.06 -16.07
CA TYR A 121 -1.42 5.83 -17.48
C TYR A 121 -1.83 7.12 -18.19
N ASP A 122 -2.54 8.01 -17.49
CA ASP A 122 -2.77 9.37 -17.96
C ASP A 122 -1.44 10.11 -18.24
N SER A 123 -0.44 9.95 -17.36
CA SER A 123 0.89 10.52 -17.57
C SER A 123 1.66 9.85 -18.71
N TYR A 124 1.63 8.52 -18.78
CA TYR A 124 2.29 7.75 -19.84
C TYR A 124 1.75 8.11 -21.22
N SER A 125 0.44 8.35 -21.34
CA SER A 125 -0.18 8.77 -22.61
C SER A 125 0.38 10.10 -23.15
N ARG A 126 0.90 10.98 -22.28
CA ARG A 126 1.56 12.23 -22.68
C ARG A 126 3.05 12.06 -22.96
N TRP A 127 3.70 11.14 -22.26
CA TRP A 127 5.14 10.87 -22.39
C TRP A 127 5.45 10.05 -23.64
N LEU A 128 4.60 9.06 -23.94
CA LEU A 128 4.72 8.18 -25.09
C LEU A 128 4.25 8.89 -26.36
N ARG A 129 5.19 9.34 -27.21
CA ARG A 129 4.90 10.02 -28.48
C ARG A 129 5.36 9.23 -29.69
N SER A 130 6.30 8.30 -29.50
CA SER A 130 6.85 7.44 -30.54
C SER A 130 7.22 6.07 -29.96
N TRP A 131 7.33 5.05 -30.81
CA TRP A 131 7.90 3.75 -30.44
C TRP A 131 9.30 3.87 -29.82
N ARG A 132 10.04 4.95 -30.14
CA ARG A 132 11.37 5.24 -29.55
C ARG A 132 11.34 5.57 -28.06
N ASP A 133 10.19 5.97 -27.52
CA ASP A 133 10.03 6.26 -26.09
C ASP A 133 9.79 4.97 -25.29
N LEU A 134 9.61 3.83 -25.97
CA LEU A 134 9.44 2.51 -25.36
C LEU A 134 10.79 1.79 -25.18
N PRO A 135 10.90 0.93 -24.15
CA PRO A 135 9.87 0.64 -23.15
C PRO A 135 9.88 1.65 -22.00
N ILE A 136 8.68 2.00 -21.52
CA ILE A 136 8.52 2.71 -20.24
C ILE A 136 8.58 1.65 -19.13
N ARG A 137 9.46 1.83 -18.15
CA ARG A 137 9.63 0.90 -17.02
C ARG A 137 9.77 1.68 -15.72
N ILE A 138 8.64 1.93 -15.05
CA ILE A 138 8.62 2.72 -13.82
C ILE A 138 8.15 1.87 -12.65
N ASN A 139 8.77 2.11 -11.50
CA ASN A 139 8.37 1.59 -10.20
C ASN A 139 8.12 2.76 -9.24
N GLN A 140 7.20 2.61 -8.30
CA GLN A 140 7.13 3.53 -7.16
C GLN A 140 7.00 2.77 -5.84
N TRP A 141 7.62 3.33 -4.80
CA TRP A 141 7.45 2.90 -3.42
C TRP A 141 6.54 3.91 -2.73
N ALA A 142 5.46 3.41 -2.14
CA ALA A 142 4.31 4.24 -1.80
C ALA A 142 3.51 3.59 -0.68
N ASN A 143 2.79 4.42 0.09
CA ASN A 143 1.64 3.94 0.85
C ASN A 143 0.39 3.93 -0.04
N ILE A 144 -0.51 2.99 0.27
CA ILE A 144 -1.82 2.84 -0.36
C ILE A 144 -2.89 2.81 0.71
N VAL A 145 -4.05 3.37 0.36
CA VAL A 145 -5.25 3.25 1.17
C VAL A 145 -6.33 2.48 0.42
N ARG A 146 -6.73 1.33 0.96
CA ARG A 146 -7.91 0.58 0.55
C ARG A 146 -8.84 0.50 1.75
N TRP A 147 -10.05 1.05 1.61
CA TRP A 147 -11.01 1.15 2.71
C TRP A 147 -11.69 -0.20 2.99
N GLU A 148 -10.90 -1.14 3.47
CA GLU A 148 -11.27 -2.51 3.74
C GLU A 148 -12.42 -2.59 4.78
N THR A 149 -13.45 -3.37 4.44
CA THR A 149 -14.64 -3.59 5.26
C THR A 149 -14.56 -4.86 6.10
N GLN A 150 -13.70 -5.80 5.71
CA GLN A 150 -13.50 -7.07 6.40
C GLN A 150 -12.51 -6.95 7.57
N ALA A 151 -12.35 -8.05 8.32
CA ALA A 151 -11.43 -8.10 9.46
C ALA A 151 -9.97 -7.89 9.02
N THR A 152 -9.30 -6.93 9.64
CA THR A 152 -7.90 -6.59 9.39
C THR A 152 -6.96 -7.40 10.27
N LYS A 153 -5.78 -7.73 9.75
CA LYS A 153 -4.72 -8.48 10.46
C LYS A 153 -3.37 -7.86 10.14
N LEU A 154 -2.56 -7.61 11.17
CA LEU A 154 -1.25 -6.93 11.05
C LEU A 154 -0.44 -7.51 9.89
N PHE A 155 0.09 -6.63 9.04
CA PHE A 155 0.82 -6.92 7.78
C PHE A 155 0.01 -7.62 6.68
N LEU A 156 -0.86 -8.58 7.01
CA LEU A 156 -1.56 -9.42 6.04
C LEU A 156 -2.74 -8.69 5.36
N ARG A 157 -3.46 -7.86 6.11
CA ARG A 157 -4.60 -7.10 5.61
C ARG A 157 -4.84 -5.86 6.47
N SER A 158 -4.60 -4.69 5.91
CA SER A 158 -4.79 -3.40 6.56
C SER A 158 -5.39 -2.40 5.58
N ARG A 159 -5.93 -1.30 6.12
CA ARG A 159 -6.49 -0.21 5.32
C ARG A 159 -5.42 0.66 4.70
N GLU A 160 -4.33 0.87 5.43
CA GLU A 160 -3.12 1.52 4.92
C GLU A 160 -1.95 0.53 4.97
N PHE A 161 -1.18 0.45 3.90
CA PHE A 161 0.04 -0.36 3.84
C PHE A 161 1.07 0.24 2.89
N LEU A 162 2.33 -0.07 3.15
CA LEU A 162 3.44 0.24 2.25
C LEU A 162 3.54 -0.85 1.18
N TRP A 163 3.81 -0.43 -0.04
CA TRP A 163 4.03 -1.36 -1.14
C TRP A 163 5.04 -0.83 -2.15
N GLN A 164 5.31 -1.67 -3.14
CA GLN A 164 5.78 -1.23 -4.44
C GLN A 164 4.67 -1.47 -5.47
N GLU A 165 4.61 -0.63 -6.49
CA GLU A 165 3.90 -0.95 -7.73
C GLU A 165 4.79 -0.61 -8.94
N GLY A 166 4.88 -1.55 -9.88
CA GLY A 166 5.69 -1.44 -11.09
C GLY A 166 4.81 -1.51 -12.33
N HIS A 167 4.91 -0.50 -13.20
CA HIS A 167 4.11 -0.40 -14.42
C HIS A 167 5.04 -0.24 -15.61
N CYS A 168 4.91 -1.17 -16.56
CA CYS A 168 5.73 -1.20 -17.76
C CYS A 168 4.86 -1.14 -19.02
N VAL A 169 5.34 -0.47 -20.05
CA VAL A 169 4.72 -0.42 -21.37
C VAL A 169 5.77 -0.84 -22.39
N TYR A 170 5.41 -1.80 -23.24
CA TYR A 170 6.28 -2.37 -24.27
C TYR A 170 5.65 -2.20 -25.64
N GLU A 171 6.48 -2.28 -26.69
CA GLU A 171 6.01 -2.21 -28.09
C GLU A 171 5.27 -3.48 -28.51
N THR A 172 5.66 -4.63 -27.96
CA THR A 172 5.14 -5.95 -28.29
C THR A 172 4.67 -6.69 -27.03
N GLU A 173 3.73 -7.61 -27.21
CA GLU A 173 3.23 -8.53 -26.18
C GLU A 173 4.29 -9.57 -25.73
#